data_AF-A0A1X7J8Q3-F1
#
_entry.id   AF-A0A1X7J8Q3-F1
#
_cell.length_a   1.000
_cell.length_b   1.000
_cell.length_c   1.000
_cell.angle_alpha   90.00
_cell.angle_beta   90.00
_cell.angle_gamma   90.00
#
_symmetry.space_group_name_H-M   'P 1'
#
loop_
_entity.id
_entity.type
_entity.pdbx_description
1 polymer ?
#
loop_
_entity_poly.entity_id
_entity_poly.type
_entity_poly.pdbx_seq_one_letter_code
_entity_poly.pdbx_strand_id
1 'polypeptide(L)'
;MSLWKRMRKIIEKPEPPKPEKTPISLMPGDIVEVSLVTYEIIGRTEWRVRSSVWLTLRDGAQMKYLRIEKREQLYYTLFDSIDGRLDAVDEVPTEIELDGTWFYLEDQYNGQVMVTGQTPFGTAGEQYVWDYQADNRKLLRIEWQDGRFQLYEGESILAPDVRVMRQS
;
A
#
# COMPACT_ATOMS: atom_id res chain seq x y z
N MET A 1 -4.62 22.52 -49.79
CA MET A 1 -4.10 21.64 -48.71
C MET A 1 -2.61 21.41 -48.96
N SER A 2 -1.73 21.97 -48.13
CA SER A 2 -0.29 22.04 -48.42
C SER A 2 0.45 20.73 -48.08
N LEU A 3 1.23 20.22 -49.03
CA LEU A 3 2.14 19.06 -48.91
C LEU A 3 3.08 19.15 -47.69
N TRP A 4 3.38 20.37 -47.24
CA TRP A 4 4.24 20.65 -46.09
C TRP A 4 3.68 20.12 -44.76
N LYS A 5 2.35 20.09 -44.59
CA LYS A 5 1.72 19.49 -43.39
C LYS A 5 1.86 17.97 -43.37
N ARG A 6 1.99 17.31 -44.54
CA ARG A 6 2.20 15.86 -44.63
C ARG A 6 3.64 15.47 -44.28
N MET A 7 4.62 16.27 -44.66
CA MET A 7 6.04 15.98 -44.35
C MET A 7 6.36 16.12 -42.85
N ARG A 8 5.70 17.03 -42.13
CA ARG A 8 5.93 17.22 -40.68
C ARG A 8 5.52 16.00 -39.84
N LYS A 9 4.52 15.24 -40.28
CA LYS A 9 4.06 14.00 -39.62
C LYS A 9 5.00 12.79 -39.80
N ILE A 10 5.97 12.89 -40.71
CA ILE A 10 6.95 11.82 -40.98
C ILE A 10 8.18 11.98 -40.06
N ILE A 11 8.38 13.17 -39.48
CA ILE A 11 9.53 13.52 -38.62
C ILE A 11 9.14 13.50 -37.12
N GLU A 12 7.86 13.25 -36.80
CA GLU A 12 7.42 13.03 -35.42
C GLU A 12 8.08 11.75 -34.89
N LYS A 13 9.13 11.93 -34.06
CA LYS A 13 9.73 10.82 -33.32
C LYS A 13 8.61 10.18 -32.48
N PRO A 14 8.47 8.84 -32.52
CA PRO A 14 7.51 8.17 -31.65
C PRO A 14 7.79 8.58 -30.21
N GLU A 15 6.74 8.85 -29.45
CA GLU A 15 6.87 9.16 -28.02
C GLU A 15 7.75 8.09 -27.38
N PRO A 16 8.72 8.48 -26.54
CA PRO A 16 9.56 7.51 -25.86
C PRO A 16 8.65 6.50 -25.13
N PRO A 17 8.96 5.20 -25.20
CA PRO A 17 8.16 4.19 -24.49
C PRO A 17 8.07 4.61 -23.03
N LYS A 18 6.84 4.74 -22.53
CA LYS A 18 6.60 5.13 -21.13
C LYS A 18 7.37 4.14 -20.24
N PRO A 19 8.17 4.63 -19.27
CA PRO A 19 8.96 3.75 -18.42
C PRO A 19 8.05 2.72 -17.74
N GLU A 20 8.52 1.49 -17.63
CA GLU A 20 7.79 0.44 -16.90
C GLU A 20 7.60 0.88 -15.44
N LYS A 21 6.35 0.93 -14.99
CA LYS A 21 6.04 1.23 -13.59
C LYS A 21 6.54 0.07 -12.74
N THR A 22 7.48 0.36 -11.86
CA THR A 22 7.85 -0.53 -10.76
C THR A 22 6.70 -0.64 -9.76
N PRO A 23 6.55 -1.75 -9.01
CA PRO A 23 5.50 -1.91 -8.01
C PRO A 23 5.47 -0.78 -6.95
N ILE A 24 6.63 -0.21 -6.61
CA ILE A 24 6.70 0.93 -5.67
C ILE A 24 6.23 2.25 -6.28
N SER A 25 6.14 2.35 -7.60
CA SER A 25 5.68 3.55 -8.34
C SER A 25 4.20 3.53 -8.70
N LEU A 26 3.44 2.55 -8.18
CA LEU A 26 2.00 2.47 -8.38
C LEU A 26 1.27 3.64 -7.73
N MET A 27 0.28 4.18 -8.44
CA MET A 27 -0.48 5.36 -8.06
C MET A 27 -1.98 5.07 -8.11
N PRO A 28 -2.81 5.90 -7.44
CA PRO A 28 -4.25 5.83 -7.64
C PRO A 28 -4.65 5.88 -9.12
N GLY A 29 -5.55 4.98 -9.53
CA GLY A 29 -5.96 4.73 -10.91
C GLY A 29 -5.22 3.58 -11.61
N ASP A 30 -4.10 3.10 -11.05
CA ASP A 30 -3.45 1.88 -11.55
C ASP A 30 -4.22 0.62 -11.11
N ILE A 31 -4.06 -0.47 -11.85
CA ILE A 31 -4.66 -1.77 -11.53
C ILE A 31 -3.56 -2.73 -11.07
N VAL A 32 -3.84 -3.54 -10.06
CA VAL A 32 -2.92 -4.57 -9.57
C VAL A 32 -3.69 -5.87 -9.34
N GLU A 33 -3.14 -6.97 -9.80
CA GLU A 33 -3.59 -8.31 -9.47
C GLU A 33 -2.76 -8.81 -8.28
N VAL A 34 -3.42 -9.25 -7.22
CA VAL A 34 -2.80 -9.85 -6.03
C VAL A 34 -3.51 -11.16 -5.76
N SER A 35 -2.78 -12.28 -5.80
CA SER A 35 -3.34 -13.62 -5.58
C SER A 35 -4.56 -13.91 -6.48
N LEU A 36 -4.44 -13.59 -7.76
CA LEU A 36 -5.47 -13.75 -8.80
C LEU A 36 -6.73 -12.88 -8.65
N VAL A 37 -6.73 -11.92 -7.72
CA VAL A 37 -7.81 -10.94 -7.57
C VAL A 37 -7.33 -9.58 -8.08
N THR A 38 -8.13 -8.94 -8.92
CA THR A 38 -7.80 -7.67 -9.56
C THR A 38 -8.38 -6.51 -8.77
N TYR A 39 -7.52 -5.58 -8.38
CA TYR A 39 -7.90 -4.40 -7.61
C TYR A 39 -7.57 -3.12 -8.35
N GLU A 40 -8.42 -2.11 -8.19
CA GLU A 40 -8.08 -0.72 -8.49
C GLU A 40 -7.35 -0.11 -7.29
N ILE A 41 -6.24 0.57 -7.54
CA ILE A 41 -5.59 1.38 -6.51
C ILE A 41 -6.34 2.69 -6.40
N ILE A 42 -6.91 2.96 -5.23
CA ILE A 42 -7.65 4.20 -4.98
C ILE A 42 -6.88 5.17 -4.09
N GLY A 43 -5.87 4.70 -3.37
CA GLY A 43 -5.08 5.50 -2.45
C GLY A 43 -3.66 5.01 -2.26
N ARG A 44 -2.79 5.92 -1.85
CA ARG A 44 -1.38 5.67 -1.56
C ARG A 44 -0.95 6.52 -0.37
N THR A 45 -0.33 5.87 0.61
CA THR A 45 0.39 6.51 1.72
C THR A 45 1.87 6.12 1.63
N GLU A 46 2.76 7.08 1.81
CA GLU A 46 4.20 6.86 1.84
C GLU A 46 4.87 7.65 2.95
N TRP A 47 5.88 7.06 3.59
CA TRP A 47 6.69 7.70 4.64
C TRP A 47 7.97 8.23 4.02
N ARG A 48 8.37 9.45 4.39
CA ARG A 48 9.60 10.06 3.84
C ARG A 48 10.89 9.30 4.16
N VAL A 49 10.89 8.57 5.28
CA VAL A 49 12.09 7.93 5.84
C VAL A 49 12.17 6.43 5.59
N ARG A 50 11.16 5.82 4.96
CA ARG A 50 11.09 4.37 4.72
C ARG A 50 10.92 4.10 3.23
N SER A 51 11.58 3.06 2.73
CA SER A 51 11.44 2.60 1.35
C SER A 51 10.22 1.67 1.22
N SER A 52 9.05 2.17 1.57
CA SER A 52 7.81 1.41 1.61
C SER A 52 6.61 2.25 1.18
N VAL A 53 5.62 1.59 0.59
CA VAL A 53 4.36 2.23 0.18
C VAL A 53 3.19 1.40 0.71
N TRP A 54 2.14 2.10 1.10
CA TRP A 54 0.88 1.53 1.57
C TRP A 54 -0.22 1.89 0.60
N LEU A 55 -0.70 0.90 -0.14
CA LEU A 55 -1.70 1.08 -1.19
C LEU A 55 -3.07 0.68 -0.68
N THR A 56 -4.06 1.54 -0.89
CA THR A 56 -5.47 1.23 -0.65
C THR A 56 -6.05 0.67 -1.94
N LEU A 57 -6.50 -0.57 -1.87
CA LEU A 57 -7.00 -1.37 -2.98
C LEU A 57 -8.52 -1.51 -2.87
N ARG A 58 -9.20 -1.45 -4.01
CA ARG A 58 -10.64 -1.63 -4.11
C ARG A 58 -11.00 -2.69 -5.13
N ASP A 59 -11.82 -3.64 -4.71
CA ASP A 59 -12.57 -4.55 -5.60
C ASP A 59 -14.06 -4.45 -5.26
N GLY A 60 -14.82 -3.72 -6.09
CA GLY A 60 -16.22 -3.42 -5.83
C GLY A 60 -16.42 -2.71 -4.49
N ALA A 61 -17.03 -3.41 -3.53
CA ALA A 61 -17.26 -2.92 -2.18
C ALA A 61 -16.17 -3.33 -1.16
N GLN A 62 -15.27 -4.24 -1.54
CA GLN A 62 -14.21 -4.73 -0.68
C GLN A 62 -12.99 -3.80 -0.75
N MET A 63 -12.42 -3.51 0.42
CA MET A 63 -11.17 -2.78 0.54
C MET A 63 -10.10 -3.72 1.07
N LYS A 64 -8.91 -3.64 0.47
CA LYS A 64 -7.70 -4.32 0.96
C LYS A 64 -6.57 -3.31 1.04
N TYR A 65 -5.52 -3.65 1.77
CA TYR A 65 -4.35 -2.81 1.88
C TYR A 65 -3.09 -3.59 1.54
N LEU A 66 -2.35 -3.12 0.55
CA LEU A 66 -1.11 -3.76 0.11
C LEU A 66 0.06 -2.92 0.57
N ARG A 67 0.89 -3.51 1.44
CA ARG A 67 2.21 -2.98 1.76
C ARG A 67 3.21 -3.51 0.75
N ILE A 68 3.99 -2.61 0.16
CA ILE A 68 5.14 -2.96 -0.67
C ILE A 68 6.38 -2.35 -0.02
N GLU A 69 7.30 -3.19 0.43
CA GLU A 69 8.57 -2.77 1.01
C GLU A 69 9.73 -3.11 0.06
N LYS A 70 10.62 -2.15 -0.15
CA LYS A 70 11.86 -2.36 -0.90
C LYS A 70 13.03 -2.49 0.06
N ARG A 71 13.57 -3.70 0.15
CA ARG A 71 14.82 -4.03 0.87
C ARG A 71 15.86 -4.51 -0.17
N GLU A 72 16.41 -5.71 0.00
CA GLU A 72 17.20 -6.40 -1.04
C GLU A 72 16.35 -6.81 -2.26
N GLN A 73 15.08 -7.13 -2.00
CA GLN A 73 14.04 -7.45 -2.97
C GLN A 73 12.73 -6.75 -2.55
N LEU A 74 11.69 -6.91 -3.35
CA LEU A 74 10.35 -6.40 -3.02
C LEU A 74 9.62 -7.43 -2.14
N TYR A 75 9.09 -6.95 -1.02
CA TYR A 75 8.28 -7.70 -0.09
C TYR A 75 6.85 -7.19 -0.15
N TYR A 76 5.89 -8.11 -0.12
CA TYR A 76 4.47 -7.81 -0.27
C TYR A 76 3.69 -8.37 0.90
N THR A 77 2.79 -7.57 1.44
CA THR A 77 1.89 -8.00 2.51
C THR A 77 0.50 -7.45 2.23
N LEU A 78 -0.49 -8.34 2.20
CA LEU A 78 -1.88 -7.96 1.99
C LEU A 78 -2.62 -7.99 3.32
N PHE A 79 -3.43 -6.97 3.55
CA PHE A 79 -4.14 -6.75 4.79
C PHE A 79 -5.62 -6.49 4.56
N ASP A 80 -6.41 -6.93 5.54
CA ASP A 80 -7.81 -6.61 5.76
C ASP A 80 -7.93 -5.65 6.95
N SER A 81 -8.85 -4.68 6.88
CA SER A 81 -9.21 -3.91 8.06
C SER A 81 -10.00 -4.79 9.02
N ILE A 82 -9.67 -4.71 10.30
CA ILE A 82 -10.44 -5.36 11.36
C ILE A 82 -10.99 -4.31 12.32
N ASP A 83 -12.13 -4.62 12.92
CA ASP A 83 -12.69 -3.77 13.96
C ASP A 83 -11.88 -3.98 15.25
N GLY A 84 -11.40 -2.87 15.80
CA GLY A 84 -10.69 -2.86 17.06
C GLY A 84 -10.67 -1.46 17.63
N ARG A 85 -10.49 -1.37 18.95
CA ARG A 85 -10.39 -0.09 19.65
C ARG A 85 -9.24 -0.16 20.64
N LEU A 86 -8.41 0.86 20.58
CA LEU A 86 -7.38 1.14 21.57
C LEU A 86 -7.67 2.54 22.11
N ASP A 87 -7.48 2.71 23.41
CA ASP A 87 -7.88 3.92 24.11
C ASP A 87 -6.82 5.03 23.97
N ALA A 88 -5.53 4.69 23.93
CA ALA A 88 -4.44 5.64 23.75
C ALA A 88 -3.21 5.07 23.02
N VAL A 89 -2.38 5.96 22.45
CA VAL A 89 -1.16 5.63 21.68
C VAL A 89 -0.05 5.05 22.56
N ASP A 90 0.06 5.55 23.77
CA ASP A 90 1.03 5.11 24.79
C ASP A 90 0.64 3.78 25.44
N GLU A 91 -0.57 3.30 25.18
CA GLU A 91 -1.10 2.04 25.71
C GLU A 91 -1.04 0.89 24.71
N VAL A 92 -0.47 1.10 23.50
CA VAL A 92 -0.34 0.03 22.50
C VAL A 92 0.63 -1.05 23.02
N PRO A 93 0.14 -2.27 23.34
CA PRO A 93 0.93 -3.24 24.08
C PRO A 93 1.93 -3.96 23.17
N THR A 94 2.96 -4.57 23.76
CA THR A 94 3.96 -5.37 23.01
C THR A 94 3.44 -6.76 22.61
N GLU A 95 2.36 -7.21 23.24
CA GLU A 95 1.72 -8.51 22.99
C GLU A 95 0.21 -8.31 22.89
N ILE A 96 -0.42 -8.94 21.90
CA ILE A 96 -1.86 -8.84 21.65
C ILE A 96 -2.40 -10.25 21.40
N GLU A 97 -3.49 -10.58 22.09
CA GLU A 97 -4.27 -11.78 21.80
C GLU A 97 -5.49 -11.37 20.95
N LEU A 98 -5.63 -12.00 19.78
CA LEU A 98 -6.75 -11.80 18.88
C LEU A 98 -7.23 -13.16 18.38
N ASP A 99 -8.50 -13.47 18.63
CA ASP A 99 -9.15 -14.73 18.23
C ASP A 99 -8.33 -15.99 18.59
N GLY A 100 -7.76 -16.03 19.81
CA GLY A 100 -6.95 -17.14 20.29
C GLY A 100 -5.53 -17.21 19.69
N THR A 101 -5.13 -16.22 18.90
CA THR A 101 -3.78 -16.10 18.34
C THR A 101 -3.01 -14.99 19.06
N TRP A 102 -1.82 -15.31 19.55
CA TRP A 102 -0.91 -14.31 20.12
C TRP A 102 -0.04 -13.68 19.04
N PHE A 103 0.01 -12.36 19.06
CA PHE A 103 0.82 -11.50 18.21
C PHE A 103 1.85 -10.78 19.08
N TYR A 104 3.08 -10.75 18.60
CA TYR A 104 4.23 -10.13 19.28
C TYR A 104 4.74 -8.95 18.45
N LEU A 105 5.08 -7.84 19.11
CA LEU A 105 5.54 -6.63 18.44
C LEU A 105 6.92 -6.86 17.79
N GLU A 106 7.00 -6.61 16.48
CA GLU A 106 8.22 -6.81 15.69
C GLU A 106 8.88 -5.47 15.29
N ASP A 107 8.09 -4.47 14.91
CA ASP A 107 8.60 -3.13 14.56
C ASP A 107 7.61 -2.05 15.04
N GLN A 108 8.16 -0.93 15.48
CA GLN A 108 7.40 0.25 15.86
C GLN A 108 8.10 1.49 15.31
N TYR A 109 7.35 2.36 14.65
CA TYR A 109 7.90 3.61 14.14
C TYR A 109 6.83 4.68 13.98
N ASN A 110 7.29 5.93 13.90
CA ASN A 110 6.48 7.07 13.51
C ASN A 110 7.18 7.89 12.42
N GLY A 111 6.41 8.68 11.69
CA GLY A 111 6.97 9.59 10.71
C GLY A 111 5.93 10.40 9.95
N GLN A 112 6.42 11.42 9.25
CA GLN A 112 5.59 12.24 8.38
C GLN A 112 5.24 11.47 7.10
N VAL A 113 3.93 11.35 6.84
CA VAL A 113 3.40 10.67 5.66
C VAL A 113 2.88 11.64 4.61
N MET A 114 3.00 11.22 3.35
CA MET A 114 2.37 11.86 2.22
C MET A 114 1.26 10.95 1.71
N VAL A 115 0.13 11.55 1.34
CA VAL A 115 -1.08 10.85 0.96
C VAL A 115 -1.53 11.31 -0.42
N THR A 116 -1.90 10.36 -1.28
CA THR A 116 -2.55 10.62 -2.57
C THR A 116 -3.78 9.72 -2.69
N GLY A 117 -4.90 10.27 -3.16
CA GLY A 117 -6.15 9.51 -3.33
C GLY A 117 -6.88 9.23 -2.01
N GLN A 118 -7.62 8.12 -1.98
CA GLN A 118 -8.44 7.70 -0.85
C GLN A 118 -7.68 6.71 0.03
N THR A 119 -7.20 7.16 1.19
CA THR A 119 -6.50 6.34 2.18
C THR A 119 -7.25 6.31 3.52
N PRO A 120 -6.91 5.40 4.45
CA PRO A 120 -7.63 5.27 5.72
C PRO A 120 -7.75 6.58 6.51
N PHE A 121 -6.67 7.36 6.58
CA PHE A 121 -6.64 8.63 7.31
C PHE A 121 -6.98 9.84 6.45
N GLY A 122 -6.76 9.76 5.13
CA GLY A 122 -7.13 10.79 4.14
C GLY A 122 -6.29 12.07 4.17
N THR A 123 -5.43 12.26 5.17
CA THR A 123 -4.61 13.46 5.33
C THR A 123 -3.13 13.10 5.53
N ALA A 124 -2.24 13.97 5.04
CA ALA A 124 -0.83 13.93 5.40
C ALA A 124 -0.66 14.37 6.86
N GLY A 125 0.37 13.85 7.54
CA GLY A 125 0.62 14.17 8.94
C GLY A 125 1.62 13.23 9.59
N GLU A 126 1.74 13.30 10.91
CA GLU A 126 2.49 12.33 11.68
C GLU A 126 1.66 11.08 11.90
N GLN A 127 2.17 9.93 11.46
CA GLN A 127 1.53 8.64 11.64
C GLN A 127 2.43 7.74 12.49
N TYR A 128 1.83 7.03 13.43
CA TYR A 128 2.45 5.99 14.25
C TYR A 128 1.99 4.62 13.77
N VAL A 129 2.92 3.67 13.75
CA VAL A 129 2.71 2.32 13.24
C VAL A 129 3.35 1.31 14.18
N TRP A 130 2.61 0.24 14.46
CA TRP A 130 3.07 -0.94 15.15
C TRP A 130 2.79 -2.15 14.27
N ASP A 131 3.83 -2.89 13.93
CA ASP A 131 3.76 -4.12 13.15
C ASP A 131 4.06 -5.30 14.08
N TYR A 132 3.16 -6.28 14.11
CA TYR A 132 3.23 -7.47 14.93
C TYR A 132 3.22 -8.73 14.06
N GLN A 133 3.76 -9.81 14.62
CA GLN A 133 3.75 -11.11 14.01
C GLN A 133 3.35 -12.19 15.02
N ALA A 134 2.54 -13.15 14.56
CA ALA A 134 2.24 -14.37 15.29
C ALA A 134 3.14 -15.53 14.85
N ASP A 135 3.24 -16.55 15.69
CA ASP A 135 4.02 -17.78 15.40
C ASP A 135 3.57 -18.50 14.12
N ASN A 136 2.28 -18.37 13.77
CA ASN A 136 1.69 -18.95 12.56
C ASN A 136 1.88 -18.07 11.31
N ARG A 137 2.72 -17.03 11.37
CA ARG A 137 3.00 -16.06 10.29
C ARG A 137 1.85 -15.12 9.92
N LYS A 138 0.76 -15.11 10.70
CA LYS A 138 -0.20 -14.01 10.62
C LYS A 138 0.46 -12.70 11.05
N LEU A 139 0.02 -11.62 10.45
CA LEU A 139 0.51 -10.28 10.73
C LEU A 139 -0.64 -9.43 11.26
N LEU A 140 -0.33 -8.61 12.26
CA LEU A 140 -1.24 -7.61 12.77
C LEU A 140 -0.53 -6.27 12.63
N ARG A 141 -1.26 -5.26 12.17
CA ARG A 141 -0.77 -3.90 12.06
C ARG A 141 -1.74 -2.96 12.73
N ILE A 142 -1.20 -2.05 13.53
CA ILE A 142 -1.94 -0.97 14.16
C ILE A 142 -1.36 0.33 13.64
N GLU A 143 -2.24 1.24 13.22
CA GLU A 143 -1.87 2.59 12.81
C GLU A 143 -2.63 3.60 13.64
N TRP A 144 -1.97 4.69 13.98
CA TRP A 144 -2.61 5.85 14.60
C TRP A 144 -2.22 7.15 13.91
N GLN A 145 -3.20 8.01 13.72
CA GLN A 145 -3.00 9.38 13.25
C GLN A 145 -4.18 10.26 13.69
N ASP A 146 -3.86 11.45 14.21
CA ASP A 146 -4.84 12.48 14.58
C ASP A 146 -6.00 11.96 15.45
N GLY A 147 -5.69 11.13 16.45
CA GLY A 147 -6.67 10.59 17.41
C GLY A 147 -7.50 9.42 16.89
N ARG A 148 -7.17 8.86 15.72
CA ARG A 148 -7.87 7.69 15.15
C ARG A 148 -6.94 6.50 15.06
N PHE A 149 -7.45 5.34 15.44
CA PHE A 149 -6.79 4.05 15.21
C PHE A 149 -7.36 3.36 13.99
N GLN A 150 -6.51 2.63 13.29
CA GLN A 150 -6.91 1.62 12.31
C GLN A 150 -6.12 0.34 12.58
N LEU A 151 -6.81 -0.79 12.56
CA LEU A 151 -6.24 -2.10 12.81
C LEU A 151 -6.40 -2.97 11.58
N TYR A 152 -5.40 -3.79 11.32
CA TYR A 152 -5.38 -4.65 10.15
C TYR A 152 -4.80 -6.03 10.47
N GLU A 153 -5.46 -7.08 10.00
CA GLU A 153 -4.89 -8.43 9.96
C GLU A 153 -4.41 -8.71 8.53
N GLY A 154 -3.27 -9.39 8.38
CA GLY A 154 -2.73 -9.67 7.05
C GLY A 154 -1.79 -10.85 6.98
N GLU A 155 -1.30 -11.08 5.77
CA GLU A 155 -0.40 -12.18 5.44
C GLU A 155 0.60 -11.77 4.36
N SER A 156 1.75 -12.46 4.36
CA SER A 156 2.78 -12.24 3.34
C SER A 156 2.37 -12.83 2.01
N ILE A 157 2.55 -12.07 0.94
CA ILE A 157 2.26 -12.50 -0.43
C ILE A 157 3.56 -12.75 -1.18
N LEU A 158 3.60 -13.83 -1.97
CA LEU A 158 4.75 -14.14 -2.81
C LEU A 158 4.82 -13.15 -3.98
N ALA A 159 6.03 -12.68 -4.30
CA ALA A 159 6.22 -11.72 -5.40
C ALA A 159 5.62 -12.17 -6.75
N PRO A 160 5.67 -13.46 -7.17
CA PRO A 160 5.02 -13.92 -8.40
C PRO A 160 3.50 -13.79 -8.42
N ASP A 161 2.87 -13.68 -7.25
CA ASP A 161 1.41 -13.54 -7.10
C ASP A 161 0.96 -12.08 -7.16
N VAL A 162 1.90 -11.14 -7.38
CA VAL A 162 1.60 -9.72 -7.58
C VAL A 162 1.93 -9.33 -9.01
N ARG A 163 0.92 -8.89 -9.77
CA ARG A 163 1.09 -8.41 -11.15
C ARG A 163 0.56 -7.01 -11.33
N VAL A 164 1.40 -6.14 -11.90
CA VAL A 164 1.00 -4.78 -12.25
C VAL A 164 0.26 -4.80 -13.58
N MET A 165 -0.99 -4.35 -13.58
CA MET A 165 -1.82 -4.23 -14.76
C MET A 165 -2.04 -2.75 -15.08
N ARG A 166 -1.64 -2.33 -16.26
CA ARG A 166 -1.71 -0.92 -16.63
C ARG A 166 -3.14 -0.53 -17.05
N GLN A 167 -3.64 0.59 -16.55
CA GLN A 167 -4.66 1.35 -17.27
C GLN A 167 -3.95 2.24 -18.31
N SER A 168 -4.30 2.04 -19.59
CA SER A 168 -3.63 2.60 -20.77
C SER A 168 -3.42 4.11 -20.73
#